data_AF-A0A1F6BDS8-F1
#
_entry.id   AF-A0A1F6BDS8-F1
#
_cell.length_a   1.000
_cell.length_b   1.000
_cell.length_c   1.000
_cell.angle_alpha   90.00
_cell.angle_beta   90.00
_cell.angle_gamma   90.00
#
_symmetry.space_group_name_H-M   'P 1'
#
loop_
_entity.id
_entity.type
_entity.pdbx_description
1 polymer ?
#
loop_
_entity_poly.entity_id
_entity_poly.type
_entity_poly.pdbx_seq_one_letter_code
_entity_poly.pdbx_strand_id
1 'polypeptide(L)' 'MAYQCDICSKKTRAGRSHTHHTGVAGGQWKRRAQKTPRSFAPNLHKVSLPIKGVMTRMKLCASCIKRVRFDLKKAPVKA' A
#
# COMPACT_ATOMS: atom_id res chain seq x y z
N MET A 1 4.00 -17.42 -4.50
CA MET A 1 3.20 -16.35 -3.85
C MET A 1 3.77 -14.99 -4.23
N ALA A 2 3.08 -14.21 -5.07
CA ALA A 2 3.52 -12.86 -5.40
C ALA A 2 3.25 -11.90 -4.22
N TYR A 3 4.14 -10.92 -3.98
CA TYR A 3 3.92 -9.85 -2.99
C TYR A 3 2.89 -8.84 -3.53
N GLN A 4 1.63 -9.29 -3.59
CA GLN A 4 0.51 -8.55 -4.14
C GLN A 4 -0.65 -8.49 -3.14
N CYS A 5 -1.46 -7.43 -3.23
CA CYS A 5 -2.71 -7.37 -2.51
C CYS A 5 -3.75 -8.28 -3.16
N ASP A 6 -4.41 -9.13 -2.39
CA ASP A 6 -5.38 -10.10 -2.92
C ASP A 6 -6.68 -9.44 -3.43
N ILE A 7 -7.02 -8.22 -2.98
CA ILE A 7 -8.24 -7.50 -3.41
C ILE A 7 -8.00 -6.59 -4.62
N CYS A 8 -6.95 -5.76 -4.59
CA CYS A 8 -6.72 -4.74 -5.62
C CYS A 8 -5.51 -5.01 -6.51
N SER A 9 -4.85 -6.15 -6.34
CA SER A 9 -3.68 -6.57 -7.14
C SER A 9 -2.54 -5.55 -7.16
N LYS A 10 -2.43 -4.69 -6.13
CA LYS A 10 -1.30 -3.76 -5.98
C LYS A 10 0.00 -4.55 -5.82
N LYS A 11 0.96 -4.28 -6.70
CA LYS A 11 2.29 -4.89 -6.76
C LYS A 11 3.38 -3.85 -6.52
N THR A 12 4.59 -4.31 -6.26
CA THR A 12 5.78 -3.46 -6.20
C THR A 12 5.94 -2.70 -7.51
N ARG A 13 6.13 -1.39 -7.42
CA ARG A 13 6.39 -0.53 -8.58
C ARG A 13 7.85 -0.11 -8.60
N ALA A 14 8.45 -0.06 -9.78
CA ALA A 14 9.75 0.56 -9.96
C ALA A 14 9.60 2.09 -9.99
N GLY A 15 10.54 2.80 -9.40
CA GLY A 15 10.69 4.23 -9.59
C GLY A 15 12.10 4.69 -9.26
N ARG A 16 12.28 5.98 -9.00
CA ARG A 16 13.60 6.59 -8.86
C ARG A 16 13.63 7.66 -7.78
N SER A 17 14.72 7.73 -7.04
CA SER A 17 15.06 8.92 -6.25
C SER A 17 15.90 9.84 -7.14
N HIS A 18 15.60 11.13 -7.13
CA HIS A 18 16.28 12.12 -7.98
C HIS A 18 16.27 13.51 -7.34
N THR A 19 16.00 13.58 -6.04
CA THR A 19 15.91 14.84 -5.30
C THR A 19 16.76 14.80 -4.04
N HIS A 20 17.53 15.85 -3.79
CA HIS A 20 18.22 16.04 -2.51
C HIS A 20 17.23 16.39 -1.38
N HIS A 21 17.62 16.11 -0.14
CA HIS A 21 16.87 16.53 1.05
C HIS A 21 16.92 18.06 1.21
N THR A 22 15.92 18.62 1.88
CA THR A 22 15.91 20.02 2.30
C THR A 22 17.08 20.28 3.25
N GLY A 23 17.91 21.26 2.92
CA GLY A 23 19.15 21.58 3.65
C GLY A 23 20.40 21.58 2.78
N VAL A 24 20.43 20.83 1.67
CA VAL A 24 21.56 20.83 0.73
C VAL A 24 21.60 22.15 -0.04
N ALA A 25 22.65 22.95 0.19
CA ALA A 25 22.86 24.26 -0.45
C ALA A 25 21.60 25.15 -0.38
N GLY A 26 20.95 25.23 0.79
CA GLY A 26 19.72 26.02 0.98
C GLY A 26 18.53 25.56 0.12
N GLY A 27 18.54 24.31 -0.38
CA GLY A 27 17.52 23.79 -1.29
C GLY A 27 17.73 24.14 -2.76
N GLN A 28 18.75 24.95 -3.11
CA GLN A 28 19.07 25.28 -4.50
C GLN A 28 19.41 24.05 -5.33
N TRP A 29 19.96 23.01 -4.68
CA TRP A 29 20.41 21.80 -5.37
C TRP A 29 19.35 20.70 -5.41
N LYS A 30 18.09 20.98 -5.06
CA LYS A 30 17.03 19.97 -4.92
C LYS A 30 16.90 19.00 -6.08
N ARG A 31 17.08 19.43 -7.34
CA ARG A 31 16.92 18.59 -8.56
C ARG A 31 18.24 18.09 -9.17
N ARG A 32 19.39 18.38 -8.54
CA ARG A 32 20.72 17.98 -9.04
C ARG A 32 21.19 16.61 -8.54
N ALA A 33 20.35 15.88 -7.79
CA ALA A 33 20.72 14.58 -7.26
C ALA A 33 20.82 13.52 -8.37
N GLN A 34 21.74 12.57 -8.17
CA GLN A 34 21.84 11.40 -9.01
C GLN A 34 20.52 10.61 -9.01
N LYS A 35 20.11 10.15 -10.20
CA LYS A 35 18.92 9.32 -10.38
C LYS A 35 19.23 7.88 -9.97
N THR A 36 18.83 7.48 -8.77
CA THR A 36 19.01 6.11 -8.28
C THR A 36 17.70 5.32 -8.39
N PRO A 37 17.74 4.07 -8.90
CA PRO A 37 16.55 3.23 -8.97
C PRO A 37 16.11 2.83 -7.54
N ARG A 38 14.79 2.78 -7.32
CA ARG A 38 14.21 2.27 -6.07
C ARG A 38 12.90 1.54 -6.34
N SER A 39 12.62 0.54 -5.54
CA SER A 39 11.34 -0.16 -5.53
C SER A 39 10.37 0.46 -4.51
N PHE A 40 9.11 0.58 -4.88
CA PHE A 40 8.00 0.98 -4.02
C PHE A 40 7.12 -0.22 -3.75
N ALA A 41 7.31 -0.87 -2.60
CA ALA A 41 6.53 -2.02 -2.19
C ALA A 41 5.15 -1.57 -1.64
N PRO A 42 4.07 -2.32 -1.91
CA PRO A 42 2.79 -2.09 -1.26
C PRO A 42 2.88 -2.40 0.24
N ASN A 43 2.21 -1.60 1.07
CA ASN A 43 2.08 -1.86 2.51
C ASN A 43 1.05 -2.96 2.76
N LEU A 44 1.48 -4.23 2.70
CA LEU A 44 0.65 -5.43 2.85
C LEU A 44 0.67 -5.93 4.29
N HIS A 45 -0.50 -6.27 4.83
CA HIS A 45 -0.67 -6.89 6.13
C HIS A 45 -1.53 -8.14 6.02
N LYS A 46 -1.32 -9.11 6.91
CA LYS A 46 -2.16 -10.29 7.02
C LYS A 46 -3.41 -9.93 7.83
N VAL A 47 -4.59 -10.14 7.26
CA VAL A 47 -5.88 -9.86 7.93
C VAL A 47 -6.82 -11.03 7.72
N SER A 48 -7.55 -11.40 8.76
CA SER A 48 -8.63 -12.38 8.70
C SER A 48 -9.95 -11.66 8.37
N LEU A 49 -10.63 -12.08 7.31
CA LEU A 49 -11.92 -11.52 6.91
C LEU A 49 -12.94 -12.65 6.66
N PRO A 50 -14.22 -12.43 7.00
CA PRO A 50 -15.29 -13.35 6.62
C PRO A 50 -15.57 -13.17 5.13
N ILE A 51 -15.22 -14.19 4.33
CA ILE A 51 -15.56 -14.25 2.91
C ILE A 51 -16.57 -15.37 2.74
N LYS A 52 -17.79 -15.02 2.32
CA LYS A 52 -18.89 -15.98 2.13
C LYS A 52 -19.15 -16.84 3.38
N GLY A 53 -19.04 -16.25 4.57
CA GLY A 53 -19.27 -16.93 5.86
C GLY A 53 -18.05 -17.69 6.41
N VAL A 54 -16.94 -17.79 5.67
CA VAL A 54 -15.72 -18.46 6.14
C VAL A 54 -14.62 -17.45 6.46
N MET A 55 -14.03 -17.55 7.65
CA MET A 55 -12.90 -16.71 8.07
C MET A 55 -11.64 -17.09 7.30
N THR A 56 -11.24 -16.26 6.35
CA THR A 56 -10.07 -16.49 5.49
C THR A 56 -8.97 -15.48 5.81
N ARG A 57 -7.72 -15.96 5.93
CA ARG A 57 -6.53 -15.10 6.08
C ARG A 57 -6.01 -14.66 4.72
N MET A 58 -5.93 -13.35 4.49
CA MET A 58 -5.47 -12.77 3.22
C MET A 58 -4.39 -11.72 3.44
N LYS A 59 -3.57 -11.45 2.41
CA LYS A 59 -2.60 -10.36 2.39
C LYS A 59 -3.21 -9.14 1.71
N LEU A 60 -3.52 -8.13 2.51
CA LEU A 60 -4.23 -6.93 2.03
C LEU A 60 -3.41 -5.68 2.25
N CYS A 61 -3.53 -4.72 1.33
CA CYS A 61 -2.92 -3.41 1.50
C CYS A 61 -3.73 -2.55 2.48
N ALA A 62 -3.07 -1.62 3.18
CA ALA A 62 -3.69 -0.73 4.16
C ALA A 62 -4.96 -0.01 3.63
N SER A 63 -4.98 0.40 2.36
CA SER A 63 -6.16 1.04 1.75
C SER A 63 -7.36 0.10 1.64
N CYS A 64 -7.12 -1.19 1.31
CA CYS A 64 -8.18 -2.19 1.22
C CYS A 64 -8.69 -2.57 2.61
N ILE A 65 -7.79 -2.71 3.59
CA ILE A 65 -8.16 -2.97 5.00
C ILE A 65 -9.08 -1.86 5.51
N LYS A 66 -8.75 -0.60 5.24
CA LYS A 66 -9.58 0.55 5.61
C LYS A 66 -10.98 0.47 4.97
N ARG A 67 -11.06 0.18 3.67
CA ARG A 67 -12.33 0.08 2.93
C ARG A 67 -13.19 -1.07 3.45
N VAL A 68 -12.64 -2.28 3.53
CA VAL A 68 -13.36 -3.45 4.03
C VAL A 68 -13.91 -3.22 5.44
N ARG A 69 -13.12 -2.64 6.35
CA ARG A 69 -13.60 -2.32 7.70
C ARG A 69 -14.73 -1.29 7.70
N PHE A 70 -14.72 -0.34 6.77
CA PHE A 70 -15.80 0.63 6.62
C PHE A 70 -17.06 -0.03 6.07
N ASP A 71 -16.93 -0.85 5.03
CA ASP A 71 -18.05 -1.55 4.40
C ASP A 71 -18.71 -2.55 5.37
N LEU A 72 -17.90 -3.27 6.16
CA LEU A 72 -18.40 -4.18 7.21
C LEU A 72 -19.18 -3.45 8.31
N LYS A 73 -18.80 -2.21 8.65
CA LYS A 73 -19.54 -1.39 9.62
C LYS A 73 -20.85 -0.83 9.05
N LYS A 74 -20.87 -0.53 7.74
CA LYS A 74 -22.04 0.06 7.06
C LYS A 74 -23.07 -0.99 6.65
N ALA A 75 -22.67 -2.25 6.49
CA ALA A 75 -23.57 -3.32 6.10
C ALA A 75 -24.76 -3.40 7.08
N PRO A 76 -26.02 -3.30 6.62
CA PRO A 76 -27.16 -3.49 7.48
C PRO A 76 -27.11 -4.93 7.99
N VAL A 77 -27.16 -5.08 9.32
CA VAL A 77 -27.34 -6.40 9.95
C VAL A 77 -28.66 -6.94 9.41
N LYS A 78 -28.59 -7.89 8.47
CA LYS A 78 -29.79 -8.63 8.07
C LYS A 78 -30.21 -9.44 9.28
N ALA A 79 -31.34 -9.06 9.87
CA ALA A 79 -32.03 -9.79 10.93
C ALA A 79 -32.54 -11.12 10.40
#